data_AF-A0A0P7WYT6-F1
#
_entry.id   AF-A0A0P7WYT6-F1
#
_cell.length_a   1.000
_cell.length_b   1.000
_cell.length_c   1.000
_cell.angle_alpha   90.00
_cell.angle_beta   90.00
_cell.angle_gamma   90.00
#
_symmetry.space_group_name_H-M   'P 1'
#
loop_
_entity.id
_entity.type
_entity.pdbx_description
1 polymer ?
#
loop_
_entity_poly.entity_id
_entity_poly.type
_entity_poly.pdbx_seq_one_letter_code
_entity_poly.pdbx_strand_id
1 'polypeptide(L)'
;MEIVKSRPYSRLEIDKMFNQIKAQMHAEALKRGNGKAIYQDCYTGKTLHGGDPYDYEHIFPSEWVHSTYKHLLSDEQIALVVNCPENVGVTLRVINQSKGKHNPEAWFAQAHHIKNNDIDIHLAQSNIRKAKAAIERMAADLAKQNG
;
A
#
# COMPACT_ATOMS: atom_id res chain seq x y z
N MET A 1 27.62 2.77 25.70
CA MET A 1 27.03 2.46 24.38
C MET A 1 25.63 1.95 24.64
N GLU A 2 24.62 2.83 24.59
CA GLU A 2 23.24 2.39 24.77
C GLU A 2 22.85 1.53 23.57
N ILE A 3 22.43 0.30 23.85
CA ILE A 3 21.78 -0.55 22.86
C ILE A 3 20.45 0.12 22.56
N VAL A 4 20.35 0.83 21.44
CA VAL A 4 19.06 1.26 20.89
C VAL A 4 18.26 -0.03 20.68
N LYS A 5 17.32 -0.32 21.59
CA LYS A 5 16.42 -1.47 21.46
C LYS A 5 15.73 -1.34 20.10
N SER A 6 16.11 -2.17 19.14
CA SER A 6 15.47 -2.15 17.83
C SER A 6 14.02 -2.59 18.03
N ARG A 7 13.04 -1.72 17.76
CA ARG A 7 11.63 -2.15 17.72
C ARG A 7 11.47 -3.12 16.53
N PRO A 8 11.15 -4.40 16.78
CA PRO A 8 10.97 -5.38 15.72
C PRO A 8 9.71 -5.04 14.93
N TYR A 9 9.71 -5.38 13.65
CA TYR A 9 8.54 -5.21 12.81
C TYR A 9 7.41 -6.15 13.25
N SER A 10 6.23 -5.58 13.48
CA SER A 10 5.00 -6.30 13.80
C SER A 10 3.89 -5.90 12.83
N ARG A 11 3.10 -6.89 12.37
CA ARG A 11 1.92 -6.66 11.54
C ARG A 11 0.66 -6.32 12.34
N LEU A 12 0.67 -6.45 13.66
CA LEU A 12 -0.56 -6.45 14.48
C LEU A 12 -1.45 -5.21 14.27
N GLU A 13 -0.94 -4.00 14.55
CA GLU A 13 -1.72 -2.77 14.39
C GLU A 13 -1.96 -2.43 12.91
N ILE A 14 -1.01 -2.78 12.04
CA ILE A 14 -1.13 -2.59 10.59
C ILE A 14 -2.30 -3.41 10.04
N ASP A 15 -2.42 -4.68 10.41
CA ASP A 15 -3.47 -5.60 9.96
C ASP A 15 -4.84 -5.21 10.50
N LYS A 16 -4.91 -4.79 11.77
CA LYS A 16 -6.14 -4.30 12.39
C LYS A 16 -6.73 -3.14 11.57
N MET A 17 -5.92 -2.15 11.24
CA MET A 17 -6.34 -1.02 10.42
C MET A 17 -6.58 -1.40 8.97
N PHE A 18 -5.73 -2.25 8.39
CA PHE A 18 -5.88 -2.70 7.01
C PHE A 18 -7.20 -3.47 6.81
N ASN A 19 -7.64 -4.26 7.79
CA ASN A 19 -8.94 -4.94 7.75
C ASN A 19 -10.11 -3.95 7.70
N GLN A 20 -10.03 -2.83 8.43
CA GLN A 20 -11.04 -1.78 8.39
C GLN A 20 -11.07 -1.10 7.01
N ILE A 21 -9.91 -0.78 6.44
CA ILE A 21 -9.82 -0.17 5.11
C ILE A 21 -10.32 -1.12 4.02
N LYS A 22 -9.96 -2.41 4.07
CA LYS A 22 -10.49 -3.40 3.12
C LYS A 22 -12.01 -3.48 3.17
N ALA A 23 -12.60 -3.43 4.36
CA ALA A 23 -14.05 -3.44 4.51
C ALA A 23 -14.69 -2.17 3.90
N GLN A 24 -14.09 -0.99 4.12
CA GLN A 24 -14.54 0.27 3.53
C GLN A 24 -14.44 0.26 2.00
N MET A 25 -13.28 -0.11 1.46
CA MET A 25 -13.05 -0.24 0.02
C MET A 25 -14.02 -1.23 -0.62
N HIS A 26 -14.32 -2.35 0.05
CA HIS A 26 -15.29 -3.32 -0.44
C HIS A 26 -16.71 -2.74 -0.50
N ALA A 27 -17.14 -2.05 0.56
CA ALA A 27 -18.45 -1.40 0.59
C ALA A 27 -18.59 -0.35 -0.52
N GLU A 28 -17.56 0.47 -0.76
CA GLU A 28 -17.51 1.43 -1.86
C GLU A 28 -17.57 0.75 -3.23
N ALA A 29 -16.82 -0.35 -3.40
CA ALA A 29 -16.81 -1.11 -4.64
C ALA A 29 -18.17 -1.74 -4.95
N LEU A 30 -18.88 -2.25 -3.93
CA LEU A 30 -20.26 -2.76 -4.07
C LEU A 30 -21.22 -1.65 -4.49
N LYS A 31 -21.11 -0.47 -3.87
CA LYS A 31 -21.93 0.70 -4.24
C LYS A 31 -21.68 1.12 -5.68
N ARG A 32 -20.41 1.14 -6.12
CA ARG A 32 -20.02 1.49 -7.49
C ARG A 32 -20.59 0.55 -8.54
N GLY A 33 -20.64 -0.76 -8.25
CA GLY A 33 -21.14 -1.76 -9.19
C GLY A 33 -22.54 -2.29 -8.90
N ASN A 34 -23.38 -1.51 -8.21
CA ASN A 34 -24.78 -1.85 -7.93
C ASN A 34 -24.97 -3.26 -7.34
N GLY A 35 -24.20 -3.58 -6.30
CA GLY A 35 -24.22 -4.88 -5.62
C GLY A 35 -23.14 -5.86 -6.11
N LYS A 36 -22.42 -5.55 -7.18
CA LYS A 36 -21.19 -6.27 -7.59
C LYS A 36 -19.97 -5.41 -7.31
N ALA A 37 -18.96 -5.95 -6.63
CA ALA A 37 -17.76 -5.18 -6.33
C ALA A 37 -17.00 -4.84 -7.63
N ILE A 38 -16.71 -3.56 -7.84
CA ILE A 38 -15.91 -3.06 -8.98
C ILE A 38 -14.76 -2.20 -8.47
N TYR A 39 -13.53 -2.58 -8.84
CA TYR A 39 -12.31 -1.85 -8.56
C TYR A 39 -11.62 -1.43 -9.86
N GLN A 40 -10.70 -0.49 -9.74
CA GLN A 40 -9.72 -0.21 -10.77
C GLN A 40 -8.37 -0.71 -10.27
N ASP A 41 -7.67 -1.52 -11.07
CA ASP A 41 -6.33 -1.98 -10.76
C ASP A 41 -5.36 -0.79 -10.67
N CYS A 42 -4.65 -0.66 -9.55
CA CYS A 42 -3.78 0.48 -9.29
C CYS A 42 -2.52 0.53 -10.18
N TYR A 43 -2.22 -0.53 -10.93
CA TYR A 43 -1.04 -0.62 -11.79
C TYR A 43 -1.39 -0.77 -13.27
N THR A 44 -2.46 -1.49 -13.60
CA THR A 44 -2.86 -1.71 -15.01
C THR A 44 -3.99 -0.80 -15.47
N GLY A 45 -4.73 -0.17 -14.54
CA GLY A 45 -5.90 0.64 -14.84
C GLY A 45 -7.13 -0.15 -15.28
N LYS A 46 -6.99 -1.48 -15.44
CA LYS A 46 -8.07 -2.39 -15.81
C LYS A 46 -9.15 -2.43 -14.72
N THR A 47 -10.40 -2.59 -15.14
CA THR A 47 -11.51 -2.85 -14.22
C THR A 47 -11.39 -4.27 -13.67
N LEU A 48 -11.47 -4.41 -12.35
CA LEU A 48 -11.49 -5.69 -11.65
C LEU A 48 -12.85 -5.89 -10.98
N HIS A 49 -13.39 -7.10 -11.10
CA HIS A 49 -14.70 -7.47 -10.58
C HIS A 49 -14.59 -8.41 -9.38
N GLY A 50 -15.60 -8.37 -8.49
CA GLY A 50 -15.75 -9.38 -7.45
C GLY A 50 -15.76 -10.79 -8.05
N GLY A 51 -14.85 -11.65 -7.58
CA GLY A 51 -14.59 -12.99 -8.10
C GLY A 51 -13.29 -13.12 -8.90
N ASP A 52 -12.76 -12.01 -9.42
CA ASP A 52 -11.46 -12.00 -10.12
C ASP A 52 -10.31 -12.28 -9.13
N PRO A 53 -9.19 -12.86 -9.59
CA PRO A 53 -8.02 -13.11 -8.75
C PRO A 53 -7.23 -11.82 -8.51
N TYR A 54 -7.77 -10.93 -7.68
CA TYR A 54 -7.09 -9.73 -7.20
C TYR A 54 -6.76 -9.83 -5.70
N ASP A 55 -5.81 -9.03 -5.26
CA ASP A 55 -5.48 -8.85 -3.84
C ASP A 55 -5.46 -7.35 -3.50
N TYR A 56 -5.70 -7.02 -2.23
CA TYR A 56 -5.48 -5.67 -1.71
C TYR A 56 -3.99 -5.42 -1.54
N GLU A 57 -3.57 -4.22 -1.90
CA GLU A 57 -2.17 -3.88 -2.10
C GLU A 57 -1.74 -2.76 -1.16
N HIS A 58 -0.56 -2.91 -0.56
CA HIS A 58 0.23 -1.79 -0.05
C HIS A 58 1.27 -1.43 -1.10
N ILE A 59 1.14 -0.29 -1.77
CA ILE A 59 2.04 0.13 -2.87
C ILE A 59 3.50 0.13 -2.38
N PHE A 60 3.77 0.89 -1.32
CA PHE A 60 4.96 0.74 -0.50
C PHE A 60 4.71 -0.32 0.59
N PRO A 61 5.54 -1.38 0.66
CA PRO A 61 5.40 -2.43 1.65
C PRO A 61 5.42 -1.88 3.08
N SER A 62 4.56 -2.40 3.93
CA SER A 62 4.48 -2.04 5.34
C SER A 62 5.80 -2.18 6.09
N GLU A 63 6.62 -3.17 5.73
CA GLU A 63 7.95 -3.39 6.33
C GLU A 63 8.94 -2.26 5.97
N TRP A 64 8.82 -1.71 4.76
CA TRP A 64 9.62 -0.56 4.32
C TRP A 64 9.23 0.69 5.10
N VAL A 65 7.91 0.97 5.21
CA VAL A 65 7.41 2.13 5.97
C VAL A 65 7.79 1.99 7.44
N HIS A 66 7.59 0.82 8.05
CA HIS A 66 7.97 0.59 9.43
C HIS A 66 9.47 0.81 9.65
N SER A 67 10.32 0.20 8.82
CA SER A 67 11.78 0.35 8.97
C SER A 67 12.24 1.79 8.80
N THR A 68 11.56 2.55 7.93
CA THR A 68 11.84 3.98 7.68
C THR A 68 11.46 4.84 8.88
N TYR A 69 10.27 4.65 9.48
CA TYR A 69 9.73 5.59 10.47
C TYR A 69 9.68 5.10 11.92
N LYS A 70 10.10 3.85 12.23
CA LYS A 70 10.07 3.29 13.60
C LYS A 70 10.90 4.04 14.65
N HIS A 71 11.83 4.88 14.21
CA HIS A 71 12.62 5.73 15.08
C HIS A 71 11.91 7.05 15.44
N LEU A 72 10.81 7.39 14.76
CA LEU A 72 10.05 8.64 14.95
C LEU A 72 8.63 8.41 15.47
N LEU A 73 8.01 7.28 15.09
CA LEU A 73 6.59 7.02 15.26
C LEU A 73 6.32 5.79 16.13
N SER A 74 5.17 5.71 16.79
CA SER A 74 4.66 4.49 17.42
C SER A 74 4.19 3.45 16.38
N ASP A 75 3.91 2.22 16.79
CA ASP A 75 3.40 1.19 15.86
C ASP A 75 1.97 1.52 15.40
N GLU A 76 1.14 2.14 16.23
CA GLU A 76 -0.18 2.65 15.88
C GLU A 76 -0.09 3.79 14.86
N GLN A 77 0.87 4.72 15.05
CA GLN A 77 1.14 5.80 14.10
C GLN A 77 1.65 5.25 12.76
N ILE A 78 2.52 4.25 12.78
CA ILE A 78 2.97 3.57 11.54
C ILE A 78 1.80 2.86 10.87
N ALA A 79 0.88 2.26 11.62
CA ALA A 79 -0.32 1.66 11.05
C ALA A 79 -1.15 2.71 10.28
N LEU A 80 -1.30 3.94 10.80
CA LEU A 80 -1.94 5.05 10.09
C LEU A 80 -1.21 5.41 8.80
N VAL A 81 0.12 5.53 8.85
CA VAL A 81 0.94 5.91 7.68
C VAL A 81 0.90 4.84 6.58
N VAL A 82 1.10 3.57 6.95
CA VAL A 82 1.08 2.43 6.01
C VAL A 82 -0.26 2.33 5.30
N ASN A 83 -1.34 2.55 6.04
CA ASN A 83 -2.71 2.39 5.57
C ASN A 83 -3.30 3.72 5.07
N CYS A 84 -2.48 4.73 4.76
CA CYS A 84 -3.00 5.93 4.12
C CYS A 84 -3.68 5.59 2.78
N PRO A 85 -4.78 6.27 2.40
CA PRO A 85 -5.56 5.90 1.21
C PRO A 85 -4.72 5.83 -0.06
N GLU A 86 -3.73 6.70 -0.22
CA GLU A 86 -2.86 6.73 -1.39
C GLU A 86 -1.89 5.54 -1.45
N ASN A 87 -1.59 4.87 -0.33
CA ASN A 87 -0.73 3.69 -0.29
C ASN A 87 -1.52 2.37 -0.37
N VAL A 88 -2.85 2.40 -0.30
CA VAL A 88 -3.71 1.22 -0.36
C VAL A 88 -4.45 1.14 -1.70
N GLY A 89 -4.34 0.01 -2.38
CA GLY A 89 -5.02 -0.22 -3.66
C GLY A 89 -5.53 -1.64 -3.82
N VAL A 90 -5.95 -1.96 -5.04
CA VAL A 90 -6.25 -3.33 -5.48
C VAL A 90 -5.47 -3.58 -6.76
N THR A 91 -4.90 -4.76 -6.89
CA THR A 91 -4.23 -5.19 -8.13
C THR A 91 -4.42 -6.68 -8.37
N LEU A 92 -4.19 -7.14 -9.59
CA LEU A 92 -4.15 -8.56 -9.92
C LEU A 92 -3.19 -9.31 -8.99
N ARG A 93 -3.63 -10.48 -8.50
CA ARG A 93 -2.86 -11.35 -7.60
C ARG A 93 -1.46 -11.65 -8.11
N VAL A 94 -1.34 -11.90 -9.42
CA VAL A 94 -0.04 -12.19 -10.05
C VAL A 94 0.94 -11.01 -9.93
N ILE A 95 0.44 -9.77 -9.99
CA ILE A 95 1.26 -8.56 -9.82
C ILE A 95 1.61 -8.39 -8.34
N ASN A 96 0.64 -8.48 -7.43
CA ASN A 96 0.86 -8.38 -5.99
C ASN A 96 1.91 -9.40 -5.50
N GLN A 97 1.77 -10.66 -5.89
CA GLN A 97 2.69 -11.73 -5.51
C GLN A 97 4.07 -11.57 -6.14
N SER A 98 4.16 -11.15 -7.40
CA SER A 98 5.43 -10.90 -8.07
C SER A 98 6.17 -9.69 -7.50
N LYS A 99 5.45 -8.64 -7.07
CA LYS A 99 6.02 -7.46 -6.39
C LYS A 99 6.45 -7.79 -4.96
N GLY A 100 5.64 -8.57 -4.25
CA GLY A 100 5.91 -8.97 -2.88
C GLY A 100 6.29 -7.79 -1.98
N LYS A 101 7.44 -7.92 -1.31
CA LYS A 101 7.98 -6.89 -0.40
C LYS A 101 9.00 -5.95 -1.07
N HIS A 102 9.17 -6.02 -2.38
CA HIS A 102 10.12 -5.16 -3.08
C HIS A 102 9.69 -3.70 -3.02
N ASN A 103 10.66 -2.79 -3.02
CA ASN A 103 10.40 -1.38 -3.22
C ASN A 103 9.74 -1.20 -4.61
N PRO A 104 8.59 -0.51 -4.71
CA PRO A 104 7.88 -0.40 -5.96
C PRO A 104 8.69 0.34 -7.04
N GLU A 105 9.44 1.40 -6.69
CA GLU A 105 10.28 2.12 -7.66
C GLU A 105 11.31 1.19 -8.32
N ALA A 106 11.93 0.29 -7.55
CA ALA A 106 12.89 -0.68 -8.06
C ALA A 106 12.22 -1.82 -8.85
N TRP A 107 11.04 -2.27 -8.41
CA TRP A 107 10.32 -3.34 -9.09
C TRP A 107 9.80 -2.88 -10.46
N PHE A 108 9.15 -1.71 -10.52
CA PHE A 108 8.63 -1.14 -11.78
C PHE A 108 9.72 -0.63 -12.72
N ALA A 109 10.98 -0.51 -12.29
CA ALA A 109 12.11 -0.20 -13.17
C ALA A 109 12.47 -1.39 -14.10
N GLN A 110 12.00 -2.61 -13.82
CA GLN A 110 12.33 -3.79 -14.60
C GLN A 110 11.31 -3.99 -15.73
N ALA A 111 11.75 -3.75 -16.97
CA ALA A 111 10.88 -3.73 -18.15
C ALA A 111 10.07 -5.03 -18.39
N HIS A 112 10.61 -6.19 -17.98
CA HIS A 112 9.92 -7.46 -18.14
C HIS A 112 8.68 -7.58 -17.22
N HIS A 113 8.70 -6.99 -16.02
CA HIS A 113 7.51 -6.94 -15.17
C HIS A 113 6.40 -6.13 -15.82
N ILE A 114 6.74 -4.99 -16.44
CA ILE A 114 5.80 -4.12 -17.14
C ILE A 114 5.14 -4.88 -18.29
N LYS A 115 5.95 -5.47 -19.16
CA LYS A 115 5.49 -6.18 -20.36
C LYS A 115 4.66 -7.42 -20.03
N ASN A 116 5.06 -8.20 -19.03
CA ASN A 116 4.41 -9.48 -18.72
C ASN A 116 3.04 -9.33 -18.04
N ASN A 117 2.75 -8.15 -17.48
CA ASN A 117 1.55 -7.91 -16.68
C ASN A 117 0.66 -6.80 -17.24
N ASP A 118 0.93 -6.31 -18.45
CA ASP A 118 0.23 -5.17 -19.08
C ASP A 118 0.12 -3.95 -18.14
N ILE A 119 1.21 -3.62 -17.46
CA ILE A 119 1.24 -2.48 -16.55
C ILE A 119 1.17 -1.18 -17.37
N ASP A 120 0.26 -0.29 -16.97
CA ASP A 120 0.29 1.10 -17.39
C ASP A 120 1.36 1.81 -16.55
N ILE A 121 2.54 1.98 -17.14
CA ILE A 121 3.69 2.55 -16.41
C ILE A 121 3.43 3.98 -15.95
N HIS A 122 2.66 4.77 -16.69
CA HIS A 122 2.35 6.15 -16.32
C HIS A 122 1.40 6.19 -15.11
N LEU A 123 0.37 5.35 -15.12
CA LEU A 123 -0.54 5.18 -13.99
C LEU A 123 0.20 4.66 -12.75
N ALA A 124 0.96 3.58 -12.90
CA ALA A 124 1.70 2.96 -11.80
C ALA A 124 2.68 3.96 -11.16
N GLN A 125 3.49 4.66 -11.97
CA GLN A 125 4.40 5.68 -11.45
C GLN A 125 3.68 6.86 -10.80
N SER A 126 2.53 7.28 -11.33
CA SER A 126 1.69 8.30 -10.71
C SER A 126 1.22 7.86 -9.32
N ASN A 127 0.72 6.62 -9.19
CA ASN A 127 0.23 6.09 -7.92
C ASN A 127 1.38 5.88 -6.92
N ILE A 128 2.56 5.44 -7.36
CA ILE A 128 3.76 5.35 -6.52
C ILE A 128 4.16 6.72 -5.98
N ARG A 129 4.20 7.76 -6.82
CA ARG A 129 4.52 9.13 -6.36
C ARG A 129 3.52 9.64 -5.34
N LYS A 130 2.22 9.41 -5.57
CA LYS A 130 1.15 9.81 -4.64
C LYS A 130 1.29 9.08 -3.30
N ALA A 131 1.50 7.76 -3.32
CA ALA A 131 1.70 6.95 -2.12
C ALA A 131 2.89 7.45 -1.30
N LYS A 132 4.05 7.66 -1.95
CA LYS A 132 5.27 8.14 -1.31
C LYS A 132 5.06 9.51 -0.66
N ALA A 133 4.49 10.46 -1.40
CA ALA A 133 4.23 11.80 -0.87
C ALA A 133 3.24 11.79 0.30
N ALA A 134 2.19 10.95 0.26
CA ALA A 134 1.23 10.83 1.34
C ALA A 134 1.85 10.20 2.61
N ILE A 135 2.66 9.15 2.44
CA ILE A 135 3.43 8.51 3.51
C ILE A 135 4.35 9.52 4.19
N GLU A 136 5.16 10.24 3.40
CA GLU A 136 6.12 11.22 3.91
C GLU A 136 5.42 12.36 4.66
N ARG A 137 4.33 12.90 4.08
CA ARG A 137 3.50 13.94 4.70
C ARG A 137 2.90 13.47 6.04
N MET A 138 2.23 12.32 6.05
CA MET A 138 1.58 11.81 7.26
C MET A 138 2.60 11.47 8.35
N ALA A 139 3.74 10.89 7.99
CA ALA A 139 4.80 10.63 8.94
C ALA A 139 5.36 11.92 9.56
N ALA A 140 5.58 12.96 8.74
CA ALA A 140 6.05 14.25 9.22
C ALA A 140 5.05 14.92 10.16
N ASP A 141 3.75 14.85 9.86
CA ASP A 141 2.71 15.47 10.69
C ASP A 141 2.52 14.73 12.02
N LEU A 142 2.59 13.40 12.03
CA LEU A 142 2.55 12.62 13.27
C LEU A 142 3.81 12.81 14.12
N ALA A 143 4.99 12.93 13.49
CA ALA A 143 6.24 13.18 14.22
C ALA A 143 6.23 14.53 14.95
N LYS A 144 5.62 15.57 14.36
CA LYS A 144 5.44 16.87 15.03
C LYS A 144 4.52 16.83 16.24
N GLN A 145 3.59 15.86 16.30
CA GLN A 145 2.69 15.70 17.45
C GLN A 145 3.37 15.01 18.63
N ASN A 146 4.53 14.39 18.41
CA ASN A 146 5.33 13.71 19.43
C ASN A 146 6.38 14.62 20.09
N GLY A 147 6.58 15.84 19.58
CA GLY A 147 7.55 16.83 20.09
C GLY A 147 6.86 18.01 20.74
#